data_AF-A0A9E5N6L0-F1
#
_entry.id   AF-A0A9E5N6L0-F1
#
_cell.length_a   1.000
_cell.length_b   1.000
_cell.length_c   1.000
_cell.angle_alpha   90.00
_cell.angle_beta   90.00
_cell.angle_gamma   90.00
#
_symmetry.space_group_name_H-M   'P 1'
#
loop_
_entity.id
_entity.type
_entity.pdbx_description
1 polymer ?
#
loop_
_entity_poly.entity_id
_entity_poly.type
_entity_poly.pdbx_seq_one_letter_code
_entity_poly.pdbx_strand_id
1 'polypeptide(L)'
;AMEVFGVDFLCTLPCDRVKGLIDLAGRRIRSTPLTREEEGVGICAGAALAGRLPAMVVQSSGVGNMVNAIMSLTSFYRFPFAVFVSRRGVYSESIAAQVPMGQALPGLIDSLGLEHTLIEDA
;
A
#
# COMPACT_ATOMS: atom_id res chain seq x y z
N ALA A 1 12.43 -7.65 6.53
CA ALA A 1 12.64 -6.49 5.63
C ALA A 1 12.01 -5.23 6.21
N MET A 2 10.67 -5.16 6.37
CA MET A 2 9.98 -3.95 6.88
C MET A 2 10.48 -3.48 8.26
N GLU A 3 10.69 -4.39 9.21
CA GLU A 3 11.27 -4.08 10.53
C GLU A 3 12.71 -3.54 10.47
N VAL A 4 13.51 -4.01 9.50
CA VAL A 4 14.90 -3.54 9.33
C VAL A 4 14.91 -2.06 8.93
N PHE A 5 13.86 -1.60 8.25
CA PHE A 5 13.63 -0.20 7.91
C PHE A 5 12.77 0.54 8.95
N GLY A 6 12.50 -0.07 10.11
CA GLY A 6 11.82 0.56 11.23
C GLY A 6 10.29 0.61 11.15
N VAL A 7 9.65 -0.05 10.18
CA VAL A 7 8.19 -0.08 10.09
C VAL A 7 7.59 -0.79 11.32
N ASP A 8 6.77 -0.07 12.08
CA ASP A 8 6.23 -0.54 13.36
C ASP A 8 4.69 -0.48 13.44
N PHE A 9 4.04 0.00 12.39
CA PHE A 9 2.59 0.06 12.26
C PHE A 9 2.15 -0.35 10.85
N LEU A 10 1.27 -1.34 10.75
CA LEU A 10 0.81 -1.90 9.48
C LEU A 10 -0.71 -1.75 9.35
N CYS A 11 -1.15 -1.23 8.22
CA CYS A 11 -2.54 -1.17 7.82
C CYS A 11 -2.77 -2.13 6.66
N THR A 12 -3.79 -2.99 6.74
CA THR A 12 -4.00 -4.06 5.75
C THR A 12 -5.44 -4.14 5.28
N LEU A 13 -5.63 -4.40 3.98
CA LEU A 13 -6.88 -4.89 3.43
C LEU A 13 -6.72 -6.35 2.99
N PRO A 14 -7.77 -7.17 3.11
CA PRO A 14 -7.72 -8.56 2.66
C PRO A 14 -7.46 -8.63 1.16
N CYS A 15 -6.40 -9.34 0.77
CA CYS A 15 -6.09 -9.64 -0.63
C CYS A 15 -5.41 -11.01 -0.73
N ASP A 16 -5.97 -11.89 -1.57
CA ASP A 16 -5.53 -13.29 -1.69
C ASP A 16 -4.05 -13.43 -2.08
N ARG A 17 -3.55 -12.50 -2.91
CA ARG A 17 -2.18 -12.54 -3.44
C ARG A 17 -1.11 -12.16 -2.42
N VAL A 18 -1.47 -11.41 -1.37
CA VAL A 18 -0.52 -10.92 -0.34
C VAL A 18 -0.86 -11.45 1.05
N LYS A 19 -1.74 -12.44 1.16
CA LYS A 19 -2.10 -13.08 2.43
C LYS A 19 -0.87 -13.57 3.20
N GLY A 20 0.06 -14.23 2.52
CA GLY A 20 1.31 -14.68 3.15
C GLY A 20 2.16 -13.54 3.72
N LEU A 21 2.23 -12.39 3.03
CA LEU A 21 2.92 -11.20 3.51
C LEU A 21 2.21 -10.61 4.74
N ILE A 22 0.88 -10.49 4.69
CA ILE A 22 0.07 -9.99 5.80
C ILE A 22 0.24 -10.87 7.04
N ASP A 23 0.18 -12.20 6.87
CA ASP A 23 0.33 -13.17 7.95
C ASP A 23 1.74 -13.12 8.56
N LEU A 24 2.79 -12.98 7.73
CA LEU A 24 4.17 -12.86 8.19
C LEU A 24 4.43 -11.54 8.91
N ALA A 25 3.92 -10.43 8.38
CA ALA A 25 4.12 -9.10 8.95
C ALA A 25 3.29 -8.92 10.24
N GLY A 26 2.05 -9.42 10.28
CA GLY A 26 1.17 -9.32 11.45
C GLY A 26 1.68 -10.07 12.69
N ARG A 27 2.63 -11.00 12.53
CA ARG A 27 3.30 -11.68 13.66
C ARG A 27 4.32 -10.81 14.38
N ARG A 28 4.78 -9.72 13.76
CA ARG A 28 5.91 -8.90 14.23
C ARG A 28 5.61 -7.42 14.31
N ILE A 29 4.73 -6.93 13.44
CA ILE A 29 4.29 -5.54 13.35
C ILE A 29 2.83 -5.47 13.77
N ARG A 30 2.46 -4.44 14.54
CA ARG A 30 1.06 -4.19 14.88
C ARG A 30 0.26 -3.98 13.60
N SER A 31 -0.65 -4.91 13.30
CA SER A 31 -1.51 -4.84 12.12
C SER A 31 -2.92 -4.36 12.49
N THR A 32 -3.44 -3.40 11.73
CA THR A 32 -4.81 -2.90 11.81
C THR A 32 -5.52 -3.25 10.50
N PRO A 33 -6.59 -4.07 10.53
CA PRO A 33 -7.39 -4.31 9.34
C PRO A 33 -8.20 -3.06 8.99
N LEU A 34 -8.36 -2.82 7.69
CA LEU A 34 -9.08 -1.67 7.15
C LEU A 34 -10.34 -2.12 6.41
N THR A 35 -11.33 -1.24 6.39
CA THR A 35 -12.57 -1.36 5.61
C THR A 35 -12.46 -0.70 4.24
N ARG A 36 -11.65 0.37 4.12
CA ARG A 36 -11.38 1.09 2.86
C ARG A 36 -9.92 1.52 2.76
N GLU A 37 -9.40 1.70 1.55
CA GLU A 37 -8.01 2.13 1.38
C GLU A 37 -7.79 3.58 1.80
N GLU A 38 -8.75 4.46 1.53
CA GLU A 38 -8.66 5.90 1.84
C GLU A 38 -8.54 6.19 3.35
N GLU A 39 -9.26 5.46 4.20
CA GLU A 39 -9.15 5.61 5.67
C GLU A 39 -7.78 5.16 6.18
N GLY A 40 -7.19 4.17 5.50
CA GLY A 40 -5.87 3.66 5.83
C GLY A 40 -4.81 4.75 5.74
N VAL A 41 -4.90 5.61 4.73
CA VAL A 41 -4.00 6.75 4.57
C VAL A 41 -4.14 7.73 5.75
N GLY A 42 -5.37 8.00 6.18
CA GLY A 42 -5.64 8.87 7.33
C GLY A 42 -5.12 8.28 8.65
N ILE A 43 -5.34 6.98 8.88
CA ILE A 43 -4.83 6.27 10.06
C ILE A 43 -3.29 6.27 10.05
N CYS A 44 -2.66 6.02 8.90
CA CYS A 44 -1.21 6.06 8.76
C CYS A 44 -0.66 7.47 9.00
N ALA A 45 -1.31 8.52 8.48
CA ALA A 45 -0.92 9.89 8.76
C ALA A 45 -0.97 10.20 10.27
N GLY A 46 -2.02 9.76 10.96
CA GLY A 46 -2.11 9.87 12.43
C GLY A 46 -1.01 9.10 13.16
N ALA A 47 -0.68 7.89 12.71
CA ALA A 47 0.43 7.11 13.26
C ALA A 47 1.78 7.83 13.06
N ALA A 48 2.03 8.37 11.86
CA ALA A 48 3.23 9.14 11.57
C ALA A 48 3.35 10.40 12.45
N LEU A 49 2.25 11.12 12.65
CA LEU A 49 2.18 12.26 13.58
C LEU A 49 2.49 11.86 15.04
N ALA A 50 2.17 10.63 15.42
CA ALA A 50 2.51 10.06 16.73
C ALA A 50 3.95 9.50 16.80
N GLY A 51 4.79 9.76 15.79
CA GLY A 51 6.20 9.32 15.75
C GLY A 51 6.41 7.87 15.31
N ARG A 52 5.41 7.25 14.67
CA ARG A 52 5.50 5.89 14.11
C ARG A 52 5.99 5.90 12.66
N LEU A 53 6.37 4.72 12.16
CA LEU A 53 6.70 4.51 10.75
C LEU A 53 5.67 3.56 10.12
N PRO A 54 4.55 4.10 9.61
CA PRO A 54 3.45 3.30 9.11
C PRO A 54 3.69 2.78 7.69
N ALA A 55 3.13 1.60 7.42
CA ALA A 55 3.03 1.04 6.09
C ALA A 55 1.62 0.52 5.80
N MET A 56 1.27 0.46 4.52
CA MET A 56 0.05 -0.16 4.03
C MET A 56 0.32 -1.32 3.08
N VAL A 57 -0.50 -2.36 3.15
CA VAL A 57 -0.56 -3.43 2.15
C VAL A 57 -1.91 -3.37 1.46
N VAL A 58 -1.90 -3.07 0.16
CA VAL A 58 -3.09 -2.91 -0.69
C VAL A 58 -2.91 -3.66 -2.01
N GLN A 59 -3.94 -3.67 -2.85
CA GLN A 59 -3.86 -4.15 -4.23
C GLN A 59 -3.91 -2.99 -5.24
N SER A 60 -3.66 -3.27 -6.52
CA SER A 60 -3.65 -2.26 -7.60
C SER A 60 -4.86 -1.31 -7.57
N SER A 61 -6.09 -1.83 -7.41
CA SER A 61 -7.30 -1.02 -7.34
C SER A 61 -7.36 -0.09 -6.14
N GLY A 62 -6.80 -0.54 -5.02
CA GLY A 62 -6.75 0.24 -3.80
C GLY A 62 -5.93 1.51 -3.93
N VAL A 63 -4.87 1.47 -4.74
CA VAL A 63 -4.07 2.67 -5.06
C VAL A 63 -4.93 3.75 -5.71
N GLY A 64 -5.83 3.36 -6.61
CA GLY A 64 -6.77 4.29 -7.27
C GLY A 64 -7.71 4.97 -6.26
N ASN A 65 -8.22 4.23 -5.28
CA ASN A 65 -9.13 4.77 -4.26
C ASN A 65 -8.46 5.81 -3.35
N MET A 66 -7.16 5.68 -3.14
CA MET A 66 -6.44 6.48 -2.14
C MET A 66 -5.62 7.64 -2.72
N VAL A 67 -5.61 7.85 -4.05
CA VAL A 67 -4.79 8.89 -4.73
C VAL A 67 -4.97 10.26 -4.07
N ASN A 68 -6.20 10.74 -3.93
CA ASN A 68 -6.44 12.08 -3.38
C ASN A 68 -5.94 12.19 -1.93
N ALA A 69 -6.14 11.14 -1.11
CA ALA A 69 -5.67 11.12 0.27
C ALA A 69 -4.14 11.11 0.34
N ILE A 70 -3.46 10.33 -0.51
CA ILE A 70 -1.99 10.34 -0.58
C ILE A 70 -1.48 11.73 -0.92
N MET A 71 -2.01 12.34 -1.98
CA MET A 71 -1.49 13.61 -2.47
C MET A 71 -1.78 14.78 -1.52
N SER A 72 -3.00 14.86 -0.98
CA SER A 72 -3.42 15.97 -0.14
C SER A 72 -3.00 15.85 1.34
N LEU A 73 -2.60 14.66 1.80
CA LEU A 73 -2.24 14.41 3.19
C LEU A 73 -0.80 13.92 3.32
N THR A 74 -0.52 12.65 3.04
CA THR A 74 0.80 12.06 3.35
C THR A 74 1.92 12.68 2.52
N SER A 75 1.68 12.94 1.23
CA SER A 75 2.64 13.59 0.34
C SER A 75 2.78 15.08 0.66
N PHE A 76 1.66 15.80 0.83
CA PHE A 76 1.66 17.24 1.12
C PHE A 76 2.40 17.56 2.42
N TYR A 77 2.11 16.84 3.49
CA TYR A 77 2.77 17.02 4.80
C TYR A 77 4.08 16.24 4.94
N ARG A 78 4.51 15.52 3.90
CA ARG A 78 5.76 14.74 3.87
C ARG A 78 5.87 13.74 5.03
N PHE A 79 4.77 13.07 5.35
CA PHE A 79 4.78 12.02 6.37
C PHE A 79 5.51 10.77 5.86
N PRO A 80 6.28 10.08 6.72
CA PRO A 80 6.83 8.78 6.38
C PRO A 80 5.68 7.80 6.13
N PHE A 81 5.59 7.27 4.91
CA PHE A 81 4.49 6.40 4.52
C PHE A 81 4.92 5.47 3.38
N ALA A 82 4.92 4.17 3.65
CA ALA A 82 5.23 3.15 2.64
C ALA A 82 3.97 2.39 2.21
N VAL A 83 3.85 2.10 0.92
CA VAL A 83 2.74 1.31 0.37
C VAL A 83 3.29 0.11 -0.39
N PHE A 84 2.89 -1.08 0.05
CA PHE A 84 3.14 -2.33 -0.62
C PHE A 84 1.91 -2.68 -1.45
N VAL A 85 2.07 -2.72 -2.77
CA VAL A 85 0.97 -2.95 -3.70
C VAL A 85 1.08 -4.34 -4.31
N SER A 86 0.07 -5.17 -4.05
CA SER A 86 -0.15 -6.39 -4.83
C SER A 86 -0.58 -6.00 -6.24
N ARG A 87 0.33 -6.14 -7.21
CA ARG A 87 0.07 -5.82 -8.61
C ARG A 87 -0.82 -6.91 -9.26
N ARG A 88 -2.14 -6.76 -9.09
CA ARG A 88 -3.17 -7.53 -9.81
C ARG A 88 -3.21 -7.11 -11.28
N GLY A 89 -3.74 -7.95 -12.16
CA GLY A 89 -3.94 -7.59 -13.57
C GLY A 89 -2.77 -7.85 -14.53
N VAL A 90 -1.73 -8.57 -14.09
CA VAL A 90 -0.50 -8.78 -14.87
C VAL A 90 -0.15 -10.26 -15.02
N TYR A 91 0.40 -10.88 -13.97
CA TYR A 91 0.83 -12.28 -14.02
C TYR A 91 -0.31 -13.24 -13.65
N SER A 92 -0.69 -14.11 -14.59
CA SER A 92 -1.73 -15.14 -14.41
C SER A 92 -2.97 -14.61 -13.69
N GLU A 93 -3.44 -13.42 -14.08
CA GLU A 93 -4.66 -12.83 -13.54
C GLU A 93 -5.88 -13.48 -14.17
N SER A 94 -6.74 -14.07 -13.34
CA SER A 94 -8.00 -14.68 -13.76
C SER A 94 -9.18 -13.72 -13.68
N ILE A 95 -9.07 -12.64 -12.91
CA ILE A 95 -10.15 -11.66 -12.71
C ILE A 95 -9.98 -10.53 -13.73
N ALA A 96 -10.76 -10.57 -14.82
CA ALA A 96 -10.71 -9.56 -15.89
C ALA A 96 -10.87 -8.12 -15.38
N ALA A 97 -11.70 -7.89 -14.35
CA ALA A 97 -11.93 -6.58 -13.75
C ALA A 97 -10.67 -5.95 -13.11
N GLN A 98 -9.65 -6.76 -12.77
CA GLN A 98 -8.41 -6.28 -12.17
C GLN A 98 -7.37 -5.82 -13.22
N VAL A 99 -7.53 -6.23 -14.48
CA VAL A 99 -6.57 -5.96 -15.56
C VAL A 99 -6.42 -4.46 -15.87
N PRO A 100 -7.51 -3.67 -16.07
CA PRO A 100 -7.37 -2.27 -16.49
C PRO A 100 -6.55 -1.44 -15.51
N MET A 101 -6.86 -1.57 -14.22
CA MET A 101 -6.16 -0.83 -13.18
C MET A 101 -4.74 -1.36 -12.94
N GLY A 102 -4.52 -2.68 -13.05
CA GLY A 102 -3.20 -3.29 -12.96
C GLY A 102 -2.21 -2.80 -14.01
N GLN A 103 -2.69 -2.59 -15.24
CA GLN A 103 -1.92 -2.05 -16.35
C GLN A 103 -1.67 -0.55 -16.22
N ALA A 104 -2.67 0.21 -15.77
CA ALA A 104 -2.56 1.66 -15.60
C ALA A 104 -1.69 2.07 -14.38
N LEU A 105 -1.52 1.18 -13.40
CA LEU A 105 -0.89 1.50 -12.12
C LEU A 105 0.49 2.17 -12.23
N PRO A 106 1.47 1.66 -13.01
CA PRO A 106 2.78 2.32 -13.10
C PRO A 106 2.67 3.75 -13.62
N GLY A 107 1.94 3.95 -14.72
CA GLY A 107 1.74 5.28 -15.30
C GLY A 107 0.97 6.25 -14.39
N LEU A 108 0.06 5.74 -13.56
CA LEU A 108 -0.59 6.53 -12.52
C LEU A 108 0.43 6.99 -11.47
N ILE A 109 1.25 6.08 -10.95
CA ILE A 109 2.27 6.41 -9.93
C ILE A 109 3.27 7.42 -10.49
N ASP A 110 3.72 7.23 -11.74
CA ASP A 110 4.61 8.16 -12.44
C ASP A 110 4.00 9.56 -12.57
N SER A 111 2.72 9.64 -12.96
CA SER A 111 2.00 10.91 -13.11
C SER A 111 1.81 11.66 -11.80
N LEU A 112 1.81 10.95 -10.66
CA LEU A 112 1.74 11.53 -9.33
C LEU A 112 3.12 11.96 -8.80
N GLY A 113 4.21 11.63 -9.50
CA GLY A 113 5.57 11.93 -9.07
C GLY A 113 6.00 11.16 -7.82
N LEU A 114 5.42 9.98 -7.58
CA LEU A 114 5.71 9.16 -6.40
C LEU A 114 6.83 8.16 -6.72
N GLU A 115 7.81 8.07 -5.83
CA GLU A 115 8.86 7.07 -5.94
C GLU A 115 8.29 5.66 -5.75
N HIS A 116 8.69 4.74 -6.62
CA HIS A 116 8.29 3.35 -6.53
C HIS A 116 9.38 2.42 -7.05
N THR A 117 9.32 1.16 -6.62
CA THR A 117 10.19 0.10 -7.12
C THR A 117 9.33 -1.11 -7.43
N LEU A 118 9.47 -1.62 -8.65
CA LEU A 118 8.85 -2.87 -9.04
C LEU A 118 9.69 -4.02 -8.47
N ILE A 119 9.04 -4.90 -7.72
CA ILE A 119 9.66 -6.14 -7.24
C ILE A 119 9.23 -7.23 -8.20
N GLU A 120 10.14 -7.63 -9.08
CA GLU A 120 10.00 -8.80 -9.94
C GLU A 120 10.76 -9.98 -9.31
N ASP A 121 10.34 -11.21 -9.58
CA ASP A 121 11.10 -12.39 -9.14
C ASP A 121 12.51 -12.36 -9.75
N ALA A 122 13.51 -12.71 -8.95
CA ALA A 122 14.89 -12.91 -9.37
C ALA A 122 15.08 -14.23 -10.12
#